data_AF-A0A0S4I3V4-F1
#
_entry.id   AF-A0A0S4I3V4-F1
#
_cell.length_a   1.000
_cell.length_b   1.000
_cell.length_c   1.000
_cell.angle_alpha   90.00
_cell.angle_beta   90.00
_cell.angle_gamma   90.00
#
_symmetry.space_group_name_H-M   'P 1'
#
loop_
_entity.id
_entity.type
_entity.pdbx_description
1 polymer ?
#
loop_
_entity_poly.entity_id
_entity_poly.type
_entity_poly.pdbx_seq_one_letter_code
_entity_poly.pdbx_strand_id
1 'polypeptide(L)'
;MSRGLAWQRCRAVLESTVRQARVRISFDIDDTLACLPEHAEAEPDRLPSFVHRWLGEPLRSGTRELISDLRRQGCSVWIYTSSGRTPAYIRRWLLLYGIRVDGVVNSDRHQHMLGQRGLVNSPSKLPSAFDIDLHVDDSEGVRLEGLEHGFRVVVVCPKDDQWTQKVKQAATDVQATLAWQQPHRFTTARAQRGSMLAS
;
A
#
# COMPACT_ATOMS: atom_id res chain seq x y z
N MET A 1 23.73 -3.40 35.10
CA MET A 1 22.76 -2.54 34.38
C MET A 1 22.43 -3.09 32.98
N SER A 2 22.03 -4.37 32.85
CA SER A 2 21.92 -5.05 31.52
C SER A 2 20.50 -5.55 31.16
N ARG A 3 19.52 -5.43 32.07
CA ARG A 3 18.16 -5.94 31.85
C ARG A 3 17.26 -5.05 30.97
N GLY A 4 17.56 -3.75 30.86
CA GLY A 4 16.76 -2.79 30.09
C GLY A 4 16.95 -2.89 28.56
N LEU A 5 18.17 -3.18 28.11
CA LEU A 5 18.54 -3.20 26.69
C LEU A 5 18.00 -4.44 25.95
N ALA A 6 17.99 -5.59 26.64
CA ALA A 6 17.44 -6.84 26.10
C ALA A 6 15.92 -6.76 25.91
N TRP A 7 15.20 -6.15 26.88
CA TRP A 7 13.76 -5.94 26.80
C TRP A 7 13.36 -4.99 25.66
N GLN A 8 14.09 -3.87 25.49
CA GLN A 8 13.87 -2.94 24.38
C GLN A 8 14.11 -3.59 23.01
N ARG A 9 15.13 -4.44 22.89
CA ARG A 9 15.42 -5.20 21.67
C ARG A 9 14.35 -6.24 21.36
N CYS A 10 13.90 -7.02 22.34
CA CYS A 10 12.79 -7.96 22.16
C CYS A 10 11.50 -7.25 21.73
N ARG A 11 11.22 -6.09 22.32
CA ARG A 11 10.04 -5.30 21.96
C ARG A 11 10.12 -4.73 20.54
N ALA A 12 11.27 -4.22 20.12
CA ALA A 12 11.49 -3.75 18.75
C ALA A 12 11.38 -4.88 17.72
N VAL A 13 11.87 -6.09 18.05
CA VAL A 13 11.75 -7.29 17.21
C VAL A 13 10.30 -7.78 17.14
N LEU A 14 9.57 -7.77 18.25
CA LEU A 14 8.15 -8.14 18.26
C LEU A 14 7.31 -7.11 17.49
N GLU A 15 7.56 -5.80 17.70
CA GLU A 15 6.91 -4.72 16.96
C GLU A 15 7.24 -4.78 15.46
N SER A 16 8.48 -5.12 15.07
CA SER A 16 8.85 -5.31 13.67
C SER A 16 8.24 -6.56 13.05
N THR A 17 8.15 -7.67 13.80
CA THR A 17 7.53 -8.93 13.35
C THR A 17 6.01 -8.78 13.21
N VAL A 18 5.36 -8.05 14.13
CA VAL A 18 3.93 -7.71 14.05
C VAL A 18 3.67 -6.72 12.92
N ARG A 19 4.58 -5.76 12.65
CA ARG A 19 4.52 -4.89 11.47
C ARG A 19 4.73 -5.65 10.16
N GLN A 20 5.52 -6.72 10.16
CA GLN A 20 5.71 -7.61 9.01
C GLN A 20 4.54 -8.57 8.76
N ALA A 21 3.59 -8.71 9.69
CA ALA A 21 2.45 -9.62 9.54
C ALA A 21 1.26 -9.02 8.75
N ARG A 22 1.25 -7.70 8.52
CA ARG A 22 0.12 -7.02 7.88
C ARG A 22 0.44 -6.73 6.42
N VAL A 23 -0.35 -7.30 5.51
CA VAL A 23 -0.27 -6.99 4.08
C VAL A 23 -0.46 -5.50 3.88
N ARG A 24 0.50 -4.88 3.19
CA ARG A 24 0.50 -3.45 2.89
C ARG A 24 0.05 -3.24 1.44
N ILE A 25 -1.04 -2.49 1.28
CA ILE A 25 -1.66 -2.22 -0.01
C ILE A 25 -1.57 -0.72 -0.27
N SER A 26 -1.03 -0.32 -1.42
CA SER A 26 -1.04 1.08 -1.84
C SER A 26 -1.95 1.33 -3.02
N PHE A 27 -2.56 2.51 -3.06
CA PHE A 27 -3.42 2.96 -4.15
C PHE A 27 -2.79 4.17 -4.84
N ASP A 28 -2.84 4.21 -6.17
CA ASP A 28 -2.64 5.45 -6.91
C ASP A 28 -3.82 6.42 -6.73
N ILE A 29 -3.64 7.68 -7.13
CA ILE A 29 -4.67 8.71 -7.05
C ILE A 29 -5.36 8.89 -8.39
N ASP A 30 -4.66 9.44 -9.38
CA ASP A 30 -5.28 9.88 -10.63
C ASP A 30 -5.86 8.68 -11.40
N ASP A 31 -7.11 8.80 -11.85
CA ASP A 31 -7.92 7.75 -12.50
C ASP A 31 -8.09 6.41 -11.71
N THR A 32 -7.50 6.31 -10.52
CA THR A 32 -7.66 5.15 -9.62
C THR A 32 -8.60 5.46 -8.44
N LEU A 33 -8.21 6.41 -7.58
CA LEU A 33 -9.01 6.85 -6.43
C LEU A 33 -9.74 8.16 -6.69
N ALA A 34 -9.09 9.12 -7.36
CA ALA A 34 -9.75 10.29 -7.88
C ALA A 34 -10.40 9.93 -9.21
N CYS A 35 -11.63 10.39 -9.43
CA CYS A 35 -12.30 10.15 -10.70
C CYS A 35 -12.83 11.43 -11.30
N LEU A 36 -12.67 11.54 -12.61
CA LEU A 36 -13.42 12.48 -13.41
C LEU A 36 -14.89 12.02 -13.44
N PRO A 37 -15.87 12.95 -13.39
CA PRO A 37 -17.30 12.59 -13.39
C PRO A 37 -17.75 11.75 -14.59
N GLU A 38 -17.02 11.79 -15.69
CA GLU A 38 -17.28 11.01 -16.91
C GLU A 38 -16.79 9.55 -16.84
N HIS A 39 -15.97 9.21 -15.85
CA HIS A 39 -15.34 7.89 -15.72
C HIS A 39 -15.94 7.03 -14.61
N ALA A 40 -16.36 7.65 -13.51
CA ALA A 40 -17.00 6.94 -12.40
C ALA A 40 -17.83 7.90 -11.53
N GLU A 41 -18.81 7.33 -10.83
CA GLU A 41 -19.56 8.04 -9.79
C GLU A 41 -18.65 8.43 -8.62
N ALA A 42 -18.93 9.60 -8.04
CA ALA A 42 -18.25 10.05 -6.85
C ALA A 42 -18.83 9.39 -5.58
N GLU A 43 -17.97 9.13 -4.60
CA GLU A 43 -18.36 8.68 -3.26
C GLU A 43 -19.28 9.75 -2.64
N PRO A 44 -20.41 9.35 -2.03
CA PRO A 44 -21.32 10.30 -1.42
C PRO A 44 -20.63 11.08 -0.29
N ASP A 45 -20.64 12.40 -0.43
CA ASP A 45 -20.03 13.29 0.55
C ASP A 45 -20.83 13.26 1.87
N ARG A 46 -20.14 13.16 3.00
CA ARG A 46 -20.73 13.39 4.34
C ARG A 46 -20.75 14.86 4.73
N LEU A 47 -20.02 15.70 3.99
CA LEU A 47 -19.92 17.13 4.21
C LEU A 47 -20.61 17.87 3.06
N PRO A 48 -21.03 19.13 3.26
CA PRO A 48 -21.58 19.92 2.18
C PRO A 48 -20.63 19.98 0.98
N SER A 49 -21.16 19.88 -0.23
CA SER A 49 -20.38 19.73 -1.48
C SER A 49 -19.38 20.86 -1.73
N PHE A 50 -19.64 22.07 -1.19
CA PHE A 50 -18.71 23.20 -1.28
C PHE A 50 -17.40 22.95 -0.51
N VAL A 51 -17.43 22.17 0.57
CA VAL A 51 -16.25 21.82 1.38
C VAL A 51 -15.31 20.96 0.55
N HIS A 52 -15.85 19.95 -0.13
CA HIS A 52 -15.07 19.07 -0.99
C HIS A 52 -14.52 19.82 -2.21
N ARG A 53 -15.34 20.65 -2.86
CA ARG A 53 -14.94 21.45 -4.04
C ARG A 53 -13.74 22.37 -3.79
N TRP A 54 -13.54 22.83 -2.55
CA TRP A 54 -12.42 23.71 -2.20
C TRP A 54 -11.22 22.98 -1.58
N LEU A 55 -11.42 21.77 -1.04
CA LEU A 55 -10.43 21.11 -0.19
C LEU A 55 -9.94 19.78 -0.74
N GLY A 56 -10.49 19.30 -1.86
CA GLY A 56 -10.13 18.00 -2.41
C GLY A 56 -10.76 17.74 -3.78
N GLU A 57 -10.51 16.54 -4.27
CA GLU A 57 -11.01 16.06 -5.56
C GLU A 57 -12.14 15.05 -5.31
N PRO A 58 -13.04 14.81 -6.29
CA PRO A 58 -14.04 13.75 -6.18
C PRO A 58 -13.37 12.39 -5.96
N LEU A 59 -13.75 11.70 -4.89
CA LEU A 59 -13.27 10.35 -4.62
C LEU A 59 -14.16 9.34 -5.35
N ARG A 60 -13.59 8.31 -5.96
CA ARG A 60 -14.31 7.24 -6.64
C ARG A 60 -15.23 6.49 -5.70
N SER A 61 -16.46 6.26 -6.12
CA SER A 61 -17.45 5.49 -5.37
C SER A 61 -16.97 4.07 -5.04
N GLY A 62 -17.25 3.64 -3.81
CA GLY A 62 -16.85 2.34 -3.25
C GLY A 62 -15.53 2.39 -2.50
N THR A 63 -14.76 3.48 -2.61
CA THR A 63 -13.45 3.61 -1.95
C THR A 63 -13.55 3.50 -0.43
N ARG A 64 -14.55 4.15 0.17
CA ARG A 64 -14.70 4.16 1.63
C ARG A 64 -15.00 2.78 2.18
N GLU A 65 -15.90 2.05 1.53
CA GLU A 65 -16.25 0.69 1.90
C GLU A 65 -15.07 -0.26 1.67
N LEU A 66 -14.41 -0.18 0.51
CA LEU A 66 -13.22 -0.96 0.18
C LEU A 66 -12.12 -0.80 1.25
N ILE A 67 -11.76 0.43 1.59
CA ILE A 67 -10.70 0.67 2.58
C ILE A 67 -11.12 0.19 3.97
N SER A 68 -12.40 0.34 4.33
CA SER A 68 -12.94 -0.20 5.58
C SER A 68 -12.80 -1.73 5.64
N ASP A 69 -13.15 -2.43 4.56
CA ASP A 69 -13.00 -3.88 4.45
C ASP A 69 -11.55 -4.35 4.52
N LEU A 70 -10.64 -3.72 3.77
CA LEU A 70 -9.22 -4.07 3.80
C LEU A 70 -8.64 -3.88 5.21
N ARG A 71 -9.03 -2.81 5.92
CA ARG A 71 -8.60 -2.59 7.30
C ARG A 71 -9.21 -3.63 8.26
N ARG A 72 -10.46 -4.05 8.06
CA ARG A 72 -11.08 -5.15 8.83
C ARG A 72 -10.34 -6.47 8.64
N GLN A 73 -9.81 -6.71 7.45
CA GLN A 73 -8.96 -7.88 7.12
C GLN A 73 -7.52 -7.74 7.65
N GLY A 74 -7.21 -6.66 8.38
CA GLY A 74 -5.90 -6.45 8.99
C GLY A 74 -4.85 -5.83 8.08
N CYS A 75 -5.20 -5.44 6.84
CA CYS A 75 -4.28 -4.80 5.90
C CYS A 75 -3.89 -3.39 6.35
N SER A 76 -2.69 -2.96 5.98
CA SER A 76 -2.24 -1.57 6.07
C SER A 76 -2.50 -0.87 4.73
N VAL A 77 -3.13 0.30 4.77
CA VAL A 77 -3.57 1.02 3.56
C VAL A 77 -2.69 2.25 3.35
N TRP A 78 -2.08 2.35 2.18
CA TRP A 78 -1.15 3.39 1.78
C TRP A 78 -1.62 4.10 0.52
N ILE A 79 -1.10 5.29 0.28
CA ILE A 79 -1.18 5.95 -1.02
C ILE A 79 0.19 5.93 -1.66
N TYR A 80 0.25 5.60 -2.94
CA TYR A 80 1.46 5.74 -3.74
C TYR A 80 1.08 6.38 -5.08
N THR A 81 1.40 7.67 -5.19
CA THR A 81 1.17 8.48 -6.38
C THR A 81 2.46 9.07 -6.92
N SER A 82 2.53 9.23 -8.24
CA SER A 82 3.57 10.00 -8.93
C SER A 82 3.27 11.51 -8.95
N SER A 83 2.13 11.95 -8.40
CA SER A 83 1.80 13.38 -8.33
C SER A 83 2.62 14.14 -7.28
N GLY A 84 2.77 15.45 -7.50
CA GLY A 84 3.39 16.39 -6.56
C GLY A 84 2.50 16.76 -5.36
N ARG A 85 1.35 16.11 -5.18
CA ARG A 85 0.46 16.33 -4.03
C ARG A 85 1.23 16.02 -2.74
N THR A 86 1.18 16.94 -1.78
CA THR A 86 1.89 16.74 -0.51
C THR A 86 1.22 15.64 0.31
N PRO A 87 1.98 14.89 1.15
CA PRO A 87 1.40 13.91 2.05
C PRO A 87 0.33 14.50 2.99
N ALA A 88 0.48 15.75 3.41
CA ALA A 88 -0.50 16.45 4.25
C ALA A 88 -1.80 16.71 3.49
N TYR A 89 -1.72 17.14 2.23
CA TYR A 89 -2.87 17.33 1.36
C TYR A 89 -3.64 16.01 1.18
N ILE A 90 -2.94 14.94 0.77
CA ILE A 90 -3.56 13.63 0.52
C ILE A 90 -4.27 13.10 1.78
N ARG A 91 -3.61 13.20 2.94
CA ARG A 91 -4.21 12.77 4.22
C ARG A 91 -5.45 13.59 4.59
N ARG A 92 -5.41 14.91 4.38
CA ARG A 92 -6.56 15.79 4.65
C ARG A 92 -7.71 15.46 3.71
N TRP A 93 -7.45 15.32 2.42
CA TRP A 93 -8.45 14.99 1.41
C TRP A 93 -9.19 13.69 1.76
N LEU A 94 -8.46 12.60 2.00
CA LEU A 94 -9.06 11.32 2.38
C LEU A 94 -9.79 11.39 3.73
N LEU A 95 -9.32 12.21 4.67
CA LEU A 95 -9.99 12.40 5.95
C LEU A 95 -11.37 13.05 5.81
N LEU A 96 -11.60 13.90 4.80
CA LEU A 96 -12.93 14.47 4.51
C LEU A 96 -13.96 13.39 4.15
N TYR A 97 -13.49 12.28 3.57
CA TYR A 97 -14.28 11.07 3.30
C TYR A 97 -14.30 10.06 4.47
N GLY A 98 -13.71 10.43 5.62
CA GLY A 98 -13.60 9.58 6.80
C GLY A 98 -12.54 8.47 6.68
N ILE A 99 -11.62 8.59 5.71
CA ILE A 99 -10.61 7.58 5.39
C ILE A 99 -9.27 7.97 6.02
N ARG A 100 -8.61 7.00 6.66
CA ARG A 100 -7.25 7.15 7.20
C ARG A 100 -6.31 6.17 6.52
N VAL A 101 -5.14 6.68 6.12
CA VAL A 101 -4.06 5.91 5.50
C VAL A 101 -2.84 5.87 6.41
N ASP A 102 -2.15 4.74 6.42
CA ASP A 102 -1.01 4.49 7.29
C ASP A 102 0.28 5.11 6.71
N GLY A 103 0.37 5.27 5.38
CA GLY A 103 1.49 5.91 4.72
C GLY A 103 1.14 6.57 3.39
N VAL A 104 2.00 7.47 2.95
CA VAL A 104 1.92 8.14 1.65
C VAL A 104 3.32 8.14 1.02
N VAL A 105 3.39 7.75 -0.24
CA VAL A 105 4.54 7.90 -1.12
C VAL A 105 4.09 8.82 -2.26
N ASN A 106 4.61 10.03 -2.29
CA ASN A 106 4.44 10.96 -3.41
C ASN A 106 5.71 10.96 -4.27
N SER A 107 5.73 11.76 -5.34
CA SER A 107 6.88 11.91 -6.23
C SER A 107 8.18 12.21 -5.46
N ASP A 108 8.17 13.17 -4.53
CA ASP A 108 9.37 13.57 -3.79
C ASP A 108 9.95 12.42 -2.97
N ARG A 109 9.10 11.70 -2.23
CA ARG A 109 9.53 10.57 -1.42
C ARG A 109 10.03 9.41 -2.29
N HIS A 110 9.40 9.19 -3.44
CA HIS A 110 9.85 8.20 -4.41
C HIS A 110 11.23 8.55 -4.96
N GLN A 111 11.41 9.76 -5.49
CA GLN A 111 12.69 10.22 -6.04
C GLN A 111 13.81 10.20 -5.01
N HIS A 112 13.52 10.60 -3.77
CA HIS A 112 14.48 10.50 -2.68
C HIS A 112 14.95 9.05 -2.44
N MET A 113 14.02 8.09 -2.43
CA MET A 113 14.36 6.67 -2.26
C MET A 113 15.13 6.10 -3.44
N LEU A 114 14.81 6.50 -4.67
CA LEU A 114 15.56 6.07 -5.86
C LEU A 114 16.98 6.64 -5.88
N GLY A 115 17.13 7.93 -5.56
CA GLY A 115 18.42 8.59 -5.47
C GLY A 115 19.33 7.94 -4.42
N GLN A 116 18.78 7.56 -3.26
CA GLN A 116 19.53 6.81 -2.25
C GLN A 116 20.01 5.43 -2.72
N ARG A 117 19.29 4.81 -3.67
CA ARG A 117 19.60 3.47 -4.20
C ARG A 117 20.44 3.50 -5.48
N GLY A 118 20.73 4.69 -6.03
CA GLY A 118 21.56 4.85 -7.23
C GLY A 118 20.98 4.19 -8.49
N LEU A 119 19.65 4.06 -8.57
CA LEU A 119 18.98 3.36 -9.67
C LEU A 119 18.89 4.23 -10.93
N VAL A 120 19.61 3.84 -11.98
CA VAL A 120 19.48 4.40 -13.34
C VAL A 120 18.38 3.62 -14.08
N ASN A 121 17.44 4.31 -14.74
CA ASN A 121 16.21 3.73 -15.32
C ASN A 121 15.28 3.10 -14.29
N SER A 122 14.90 3.88 -13.29
CA SER A 122 13.95 3.43 -12.27
C SER A 122 12.53 3.35 -12.82
N PRO A 123 11.73 2.35 -12.40
CA PRO A 123 10.32 2.28 -12.79
C PRO A 123 9.54 3.48 -12.27
N SER A 124 8.43 3.80 -12.93
CA SER A 124 7.54 4.90 -12.53
C SER A 124 7.05 4.76 -11.08
N LYS A 125 6.89 3.51 -10.62
CA LYS A 125 6.61 3.17 -9.22
C LYS A 125 7.43 1.95 -8.79
N LEU A 126 7.86 1.93 -7.52
CA LEU A 126 8.59 0.81 -6.92
C LEU A 126 8.03 0.47 -5.53
N PRO A 127 6.82 -0.12 -5.42
CA PRO A 127 6.15 -0.39 -4.15
C PRO A 127 7.00 -1.24 -3.19
N SER A 128 7.76 -2.19 -3.73
CA SER A 128 8.68 -3.06 -2.98
C SER A 128 9.77 -2.28 -2.23
N ALA A 129 10.15 -1.07 -2.68
CA ALA A 129 11.09 -0.21 -1.96
C ALA A 129 10.54 0.35 -0.65
N PHE A 130 9.22 0.25 -0.45
CA PHE A 130 8.48 0.75 0.71
C PHE A 130 7.76 -0.39 1.46
N ASP A 131 8.18 -1.64 1.28
CA ASP A 131 7.54 -2.84 1.84
C ASP A 131 6.03 -2.90 1.55
N ILE A 132 5.62 -2.47 0.37
CA ILE A 132 4.24 -2.59 -0.10
C ILE A 132 4.11 -3.90 -0.88
N ASP A 133 3.14 -4.72 -0.48
CA ASP A 133 2.93 -6.08 -1.00
C ASP A 133 2.04 -6.12 -2.25
N LEU A 134 1.15 -5.14 -2.39
CA LEU A 134 0.22 -5.00 -3.51
C LEU A 134 0.00 -3.52 -3.83
N HIS A 135 0.09 -3.17 -5.11
CA HIS A 135 -0.29 -1.84 -5.58
C HIS A 135 -1.54 -1.90 -6.45
N VAL A 136 -2.47 -0.96 -6.25
CA VAL A 136 -3.66 -0.74 -7.06
C VAL A 136 -3.41 0.49 -7.93
N ASP A 137 -3.60 0.33 -9.24
CA ASP A 137 -3.28 1.32 -10.26
C ASP A 137 -4.20 1.13 -11.47
N ASP A 138 -4.45 2.14 -12.29
CA ASP A 138 -5.20 2.00 -13.54
C ASP A 138 -4.31 1.71 -14.76
N SER A 139 -3.00 1.92 -14.62
CA SER A 139 -2.03 1.79 -15.70
C SER A 139 -1.55 0.36 -15.92
N GLU A 140 -1.79 -0.14 -17.13
CA GLU A 140 -1.18 -1.36 -17.66
C GLU A 140 0.35 -1.27 -17.69
N GLY A 141 0.91 -0.09 -17.94
CA GLY A 141 2.35 0.15 -17.93
C GLY A 141 2.97 -0.13 -16.56
N VAL A 142 2.30 0.29 -15.47
CA VAL A 142 2.76 0.02 -14.09
C VAL A 142 2.73 -1.48 -13.79
N ARG A 143 1.77 -2.23 -14.34
CA ARG A 143 1.78 -3.70 -14.22
C ARG A 143 2.97 -4.33 -14.94
N LEU A 144 3.30 -3.86 -16.15
CA LEU A 144 4.46 -4.36 -16.90
C LEU A 144 5.77 -4.09 -16.15
N GLU A 145 5.94 -2.87 -15.61
CA GLU A 145 7.04 -2.55 -14.70
C GLU A 145 7.04 -3.46 -13.47
N GLY A 146 5.87 -3.79 -12.92
CA GLY A 146 5.73 -4.74 -11.81
C GLY A 146 6.24 -6.14 -12.14
N LEU A 147 5.97 -6.63 -13.35
CA LEU A 147 6.50 -7.91 -13.83
C LEU A 147 8.03 -7.85 -13.99
N GLU A 148 8.56 -6.74 -14.52
CA GLU A 148 10.00 -6.55 -14.72
C GLU A 148 10.77 -6.41 -13.39
N HIS A 149 10.24 -5.64 -12.44
CA HIS A 149 10.91 -5.28 -11.20
C HIS A 149 10.43 -6.08 -9.97
N GLY A 150 9.55 -7.07 -10.16
CA GLY A 150 9.16 -8.04 -9.13
C GLY A 150 8.21 -7.49 -8.06
N PHE A 151 7.27 -6.62 -8.42
CA PHE A 151 6.20 -6.16 -7.53
C PHE A 151 4.81 -6.43 -8.10
N ARG A 152 3.82 -6.59 -7.21
CA ARG A 152 2.46 -6.98 -7.60
C ARG A 152 1.59 -5.74 -7.84
N VAL A 153 0.87 -5.75 -8.95
CA VAL A 153 -0.08 -4.71 -9.33
C VAL A 153 -1.43 -5.34 -9.66
N VAL A 154 -2.50 -4.84 -9.07
CA VAL A 154 -3.86 -5.08 -9.54
C VAL A 154 -4.31 -3.87 -10.34
N VAL A 155 -4.45 -4.06 -11.66
CA VAL A 155 -4.90 -3.00 -12.55
C VAL A 155 -6.42 -2.84 -12.43
N VAL A 156 -6.92 -1.63 -12.24
CA VAL A 156 -8.36 -1.33 -12.18
C VAL A 156 -8.77 -0.41 -13.32
N CYS A 157 -9.87 -0.71 -14.00
CA CYS A 157 -10.39 0.21 -15.02
C CYS A 157 -11.23 1.28 -14.31
N PRO A 158 -11.11 2.59 -14.66
CA PRO A 158 -11.95 3.63 -14.09
C PRO A 158 -13.47 3.37 -14.28
N LYS A 159 -13.83 2.71 -15.40
CA LYS A 159 -15.22 2.41 -15.78
C LYS A 159 -15.73 1.05 -15.28
N ASP A 160 -14.94 0.33 -14.48
CA ASP A 160 -15.33 -0.95 -13.90
C ASP A 160 -16.05 -0.75 -12.57
N ASP A 161 -17.35 -1.03 -12.52
CA ASP A 161 -18.16 -0.93 -11.30
C ASP A 161 -17.81 -2.00 -10.26
N GLN A 162 -17.13 -3.07 -10.66
CA GLN A 162 -16.69 -4.17 -9.79
C GLN A 162 -15.20 -4.04 -9.38
N TRP A 163 -14.59 -2.87 -9.58
CA TRP A 163 -13.18 -2.66 -9.26
C TRP A 163 -12.86 -2.95 -7.78
N THR A 164 -13.78 -2.65 -6.86
CA THR A 164 -13.56 -2.92 -5.43
C THR A 164 -13.45 -4.41 -5.13
N GLN A 165 -14.27 -5.24 -5.79
CA GLN A 165 -14.26 -6.69 -5.67
C GLN A 165 -12.94 -7.25 -6.21
N LYS A 166 -12.47 -6.73 -7.35
CA LYS A 166 -11.17 -7.08 -7.93
C LYS A 166 -10.02 -6.79 -6.96
N VAL A 167 -10.02 -5.63 -6.31
CA VAL A 167 -9.00 -5.27 -5.31
C VAL A 167 -9.08 -6.17 -4.07
N LYS A 168 -10.29 -6.45 -3.55
CA LYS A 168 -10.47 -7.35 -2.39
C LYS A 168 -9.98 -8.77 -2.68
N GLN A 169 -10.25 -9.29 -3.88
CA GLN A 169 -9.75 -10.60 -4.30
C GLN A 169 -8.22 -10.61 -4.38
N ALA A 170 -7.62 -9.63 -5.04
CA ALA A 170 -6.16 -9.52 -5.14
C ALA A 170 -5.49 -9.40 -3.76
N ALA A 171 -6.10 -8.65 -2.83
CA ALA A 171 -5.63 -8.56 -1.46
C ALA A 171 -5.67 -9.91 -0.74
N THR A 172 -6.75 -10.67 -0.91
CA THR A 172 -6.92 -12.01 -0.33
C THR A 172 -5.87 -12.98 -0.88
N ASP A 173 -5.62 -12.96 -2.19
CA ASP A 173 -4.63 -13.83 -2.83
C ASP A 173 -3.21 -13.52 -2.34
N VAL A 174 -2.89 -12.24 -2.16
CA VAL A 174 -1.61 -11.79 -1.59
C VAL A 174 -1.47 -12.22 -0.13
N GLN A 175 -2.52 -12.07 0.68
CA GLN A 175 -2.55 -12.54 2.06
C GLN A 175 -2.31 -14.05 2.14
N ALA A 176 -3.02 -14.84 1.32
CA ALA A 176 -2.84 -16.28 1.26
C ALA A 176 -1.39 -16.63 0.87
N THR A 177 -0.86 -16.03 -0.19
CA THR A 177 0.51 -16.26 -0.68
C THR A 177 1.54 -15.99 0.42
N LEU A 178 1.43 -14.86 1.13
CA LEU A 178 2.36 -14.50 2.20
C LEU A 178 2.20 -15.41 3.42
N ALA A 179 0.98 -15.84 3.74
CA ALA A 179 0.72 -16.81 4.79
C ALA A 179 1.36 -18.18 4.49
N TRP A 180 1.32 -18.64 3.24
CA TRP A 180 2.01 -19.88 2.80
C TRP A 180 3.53 -19.79 2.91
N GLN A 181 4.10 -18.60 2.67
CA GLN A 181 5.55 -18.37 2.75
C GLN A 181 6.07 -18.29 4.20
N GLN A 182 5.23 -17.91 5.16
CA GLN A 182 5.62 -17.81 6.59
C GLN A 182 6.11 -19.13 7.22
N PRO A 183 5.42 -20.29 7.10
CA PRO A 183 5.90 -21.55 7.66
C PRO A 183 7.21 -22.05 7.04
N HIS A 184 7.58 -21.59 5.83
CA HIS A 184 8.81 -21.97 5.14
C HIS A 184 10.03 -21.12 5.54
N ARG A 185 9.82 -19.92 6.10
CA ARG A 185 10.89 -19.05 6.61
C ARG A 185 11.42 -19.52 7.98
N PHE A 186 10.59 -20.15 8.81
CA PHE A 186 11.01 -20.65 10.13
C PHE A 186 11.76 -21.98 10.05
N THR A 187 11.46 -22.85 9.08
CA THR A 187 12.18 -24.11 8.85
C THR A 187 13.58 -23.88 8.30
N THR A 188 13.77 -22.96 7.35
CA THR A 188 15.10 -22.60 6.82
C THR A 188 15.98 -21.89 7.86
N ALA A 189 15.42 -20.96 8.64
CA ALA A 189 16.16 -20.30 9.73
C ALA A 189 16.56 -21.26 10.86
N ARG A 190 15.76 -22.29 11.16
CA ARG A 190 16.08 -23.33 12.14
C ARG A 190 17.14 -24.31 11.62
N ALA A 191 17.09 -24.67 10.34
CA ALA A 191 18.08 -25.53 9.70
C ALA A 191 19.48 -24.88 9.66
N GLN A 192 19.56 -23.58 9.36
CA GLN A 192 20.83 -22.84 9.33
C GLN A 192 21.45 -22.63 10.73
N ARG A 193 20.66 -22.48 11.79
CA ARG A 193 21.17 -22.42 13.17
C ARG A 193 21.60 -23.78 13.73
N GLY A 194 20.97 -24.86 13.31
CA GLY A 194 21.37 -26.22 13.68
C GLY A 194 22.74 -26.61 13.11
N SER A 195 23.08 -26.12 11.92
CA SER A 195 24.38 -26.37 11.27
C SER A 195 25.53 -25.56 11.87
N MET A 196 25.29 -24.35 12.39
CA MET A 196 26.36 -23.52 13.00
C MET A 196 26.70 -23.89 14.44
N LEU A 197 25.86 -24.67 15.13
CA LEU A 197 26.12 -25.18 16.49
C LEU A 197 26.76 -26.58 16.49
N ALA A 198 26.91 -27.19 15.32
CA ALA A 198 27.48 -28.52 15.12
C ALA A 198 28.85 -28.48 14.41
N SER A 199 29.52 -27.33 14.39
CA SER A 199 30.88 -27.13 13.86
C SER A 199 31.77 -26.46 14.90
#